data_AF-A0A9E5VPT0-F1
#
_entry.id   AF-A0A9E5VPT0-F1
#
_cell.length_a   1.000
_cell.length_b   1.000
_cell.length_c   1.000
_cell.angle_alpha   90.00
_cell.angle_beta   90.00
_cell.angle_gamma   90.00
#
_symmetry.space_group_name_H-M   'P 1'
#
loop_
_entity.id
_entity.type
_entity.pdbx_description
1 polymer ?
#
loop_
_entity_poly.entity_id
_entity_poly.type
_entity_poly.pdbx_seq_one_letter_code
_entity_poly.pdbx_strand_id
1 'polypeptide(L)'
;ILNVKIDTTQSRVNFDAKGQLTTDVNAEVKTKVELGDAYGMKKASGIGKEWYEQIAALEDWMVGKTIDEVMALSVTAEGTTDEADLTSSVTIHVGDYLKAVQKAVANAKDFGVAVTGSTKTGLGHVVSLAKSKGATADAAGAAQTDDVMVAVTLDESGKIVGAVIDTAQVVINVDANGAITSDLSAELKTKVELGDAYGMKKASGIGKEWYEQAAALAQWMIGKTVDEVAGMKLSDEGTPAEADLTSTVTMHVGDYIKALQKAVANAD
;
A
#
# COMPACT_ATOMS: atom_id res chain seq x y z
N ILE A 1 -18.60 -8.40 -2.24
CA ILE A 1 -17.37 -8.16 -1.45
C ILE A 1 -17.43 -9.08 -0.25
N LEU A 2 -16.47 -10.01 -0.13
CA LEU A 2 -16.43 -10.99 0.96
C LEU A 2 -15.66 -10.46 2.18
N ASN A 3 -14.57 -9.74 1.92
CA ASN A 3 -13.77 -8.99 2.89
C ASN A 3 -13.18 -7.78 2.13
N VAL A 4 -12.85 -6.71 2.85
CA VAL A 4 -12.15 -5.53 2.36
C VAL A 4 -11.24 -4.99 3.46
N LYS A 5 -10.03 -4.57 3.08
CA LYS A 5 -9.08 -3.90 3.97
C LYS A 5 -8.61 -2.59 3.38
N ILE A 6 -8.68 -1.54 4.17
CA ILE A 6 -8.36 -0.17 3.79
C ILE A 6 -7.43 0.40 4.86
N ASP A 7 -6.25 0.79 4.41
CA ASP A 7 -5.30 1.54 5.21
C ASP A 7 -4.84 2.77 4.43
N THR A 8 -4.18 3.69 5.12
CA THR A 8 -3.65 4.90 4.51
C THR A 8 -2.34 5.26 5.16
N THR A 9 -1.33 5.50 4.34
CA THR A 9 -0.10 6.15 4.75
C THR A 9 -0.25 7.66 4.62
N GLN A 10 0.17 8.41 5.64
CA GLN A 10 0.27 9.88 5.56
C GLN A 10 1.68 10.33 5.96
N SER A 11 2.60 10.22 5.01
CA SER A 11 4.01 10.60 5.19
C SER A 11 4.22 12.11 5.14
N ARG A 12 5.25 12.60 5.84
CA ARG A 12 5.68 14.00 5.78
C ARG A 12 7.20 14.09 5.71
N VAL A 13 7.69 14.74 4.66
CA VAL A 13 9.10 15.11 4.52
C VAL A 13 9.20 16.63 4.63
N ASN A 14 9.98 17.10 5.59
CA ASN A 14 10.11 18.53 5.90
C ASN A 14 11.45 19.07 5.40
N PHE A 15 11.42 20.31 4.94
CA PHE A 15 12.60 21.07 4.56
C PHE A 15 12.64 22.41 5.31
N ASP A 16 13.82 22.97 5.50
CA ASP A 16 13.98 24.34 5.94
C ASP A 16 13.84 25.34 4.77
N ALA A 17 13.92 26.64 5.07
CA ALA A 17 13.80 27.71 4.09
C ALA A 17 14.94 27.75 3.04
N LYS A 18 15.97 26.91 3.18
CA LYS A 18 17.08 26.75 2.23
C LYS A 18 17.01 25.42 1.48
N GLY A 19 15.85 24.75 1.52
CA GLY A 19 15.64 23.45 0.89
C GLY A 19 16.43 22.31 1.54
N GLN A 20 16.99 22.49 2.75
CA GLN A 20 17.69 21.42 3.47
C GLN A 20 16.68 20.52 4.17
N LEU A 21 16.90 19.21 4.10
CA LEU A 21 16.06 18.20 4.74
C LEU A 21 16.14 18.30 6.27
N THR A 22 14.99 18.31 6.95
CA THR A 22 14.90 18.32 8.42
C THR A 22 14.22 17.10 9.02
N THR A 23 13.49 16.32 8.21
CA THR A 23 12.93 15.03 8.63
C THR A 23 14.03 13.99 8.84
N ASP A 24 13.96 13.23 9.94
CA ASP A 24 14.71 11.98 10.07
C ASP A 24 14.12 10.93 9.13
N VAL A 25 14.84 10.65 8.04
CA VAL A 25 14.39 9.72 6.98
C VAL A 25 14.51 8.25 7.36
N ASN A 26 15.16 7.96 8.49
CA ASN A 26 15.29 6.60 9.03
C ASN A 26 14.26 6.30 10.12
N ALA A 27 13.47 7.31 10.54
CA ALA A 27 12.39 7.11 11.49
C ALA A 27 11.32 6.20 10.88
N GLU A 28 10.74 5.34 11.72
CA GLU A 28 9.62 4.49 11.33
C GLU A 28 8.43 5.36 10.90
N VAL A 29 7.90 5.09 9.71
CA VAL A 29 6.65 5.68 9.23
C VAL A 29 5.55 4.65 9.34
N LYS A 30 4.53 4.98 10.12
CA LYS A 30 3.37 4.14 10.38
C LYS A 30 2.18 4.54 9.54
N THR A 31 1.37 3.57 9.14
CA THR A 31 0.06 3.83 8.55
C THR A 31 -0.94 4.33 9.59
N LYS A 32 -2.12 4.78 9.15
CA LYS A 32 -3.16 5.24 10.08
C LYS A 32 -3.72 4.10 10.92
N VAL A 33 -3.83 2.87 10.40
CA VAL A 33 -4.20 1.71 11.22
C VAL A 33 -3.12 1.44 12.28
N GLU A 34 -1.84 1.44 11.88
CA GLU A 34 -0.71 1.18 12.80
C GLU A 34 -0.53 2.26 13.88
N LEU A 35 -0.91 3.50 13.59
CA LEU A 35 -0.93 4.59 14.56
C LEU A 35 -2.03 4.38 15.61
N GLY A 36 -3.18 3.81 15.26
CA GLY A 36 -4.31 3.63 16.17
C GLY A 36 -4.71 4.96 16.84
N ASP A 37 -4.79 4.96 18.18
CA ASP A 37 -5.03 6.16 18.98
C ASP A 37 -3.96 7.26 18.84
N ALA A 38 -2.74 6.91 18.44
CA ALA A 38 -1.68 7.89 18.22
C ALA A 38 -1.94 8.80 17.00
N TYR A 39 -2.85 8.41 16.10
CA TYR A 39 -3.28 9.29 15.01
C TYR A 39 -4.03 10.52 15.53
N GLY A 40 -4.79 10.36 16.62
CA GLY A 40 -5.37 11.45 17.40
C GLY A 40 -6.61 12.12 16.79
N MET A 41 -7.31 11.45 15.88
CA MET A 41 -8.53 11.95 15.24
C MET A 41 -9.70 12.08 16.22
N LYS A 42 -9.74 11.35 17.34
CA LYS A 42 -10.82 11.42 18.34
C LYS A 42 -11.17 12.83 18.76
N LYS A 43 -10.18 13.72 18.84
CA LYS A 43 -10.36 15.13 19.23
C LYS A 43 -11.08 15.98 18.17
N ALA A 44 -10.93 15.62 16.90
CA ALA A 44 -11.55 16.31 15.76
C ALA A 44 -12.82 15.62 15.27
N SER A 45 -13.02 14.36 15.63
CA SER A 45 -14.17 13.54 15.26
C SER A 45 -15.41 13.96 16.06
N GLY A 46 -16.45 14.42 15.36
CA GLY A 46 -17.74 14.78 15.99
C GLY A 46 -18.45 13.59 16.65
N ILE A 47 -18.05 12.37 16.33
CA ILE A 47 -18.58 11.11 16.89
C ILE A 47 -17.63 10.46 17.92
N GLY A 48 -16.52 11.11 18.25
CA GLY A 48 -15.57 10.62 19.26
C GLY A 48 -14.82 9.33 18.89
N LYS A 49 -14.76 8.99 17.60
CA LYS A 49 -14.05 7.82 17.07
C LYS A 49 -12.73 8.18 16.39
N GLU A 50 -11.72 7.33 16.56
CA GLU A 50 -10.47 7.41 15.80
C GLU A 50 -10.69 7.04 14.33
N TRP A 51 -9.70 7.36 13.49
CA TRP A 51 -9.75 7.03 12.06
C TRP A 51 -9.90 5.52 11.81
N TYR A 52 -9.15 4.68 12.55
CA TYR A 52 -9.19 3.22 12.37
C TYR A 52 -10.55 2.62 12.76
N GLU A 53 -11.25 3.21 13.74
CA GLU A 53 -12.60 2.76 14.13
C GLU A 53 -13.63 3.12 13.06
N GLN A 54 -13.44 4.26 12.38
CA GLN A 54 -14.32 4.71 11.31
C GLN A 54 -14.09 3.91 10.02
N ILE A 55 -12.84 3.60 9.67
CA ILE A 55 -12.56 2.80 8.48
C ILE A 55 -13.05 1.36 8.66
N ALA A 56 -12.89 0.77 9.85
CA ALA A 56 -13.44 -0.56 10.15
C ALA A 56 -14.97 -0.61 10.00
N ALA A 57 -15.68 0.44 10.45
CA ALA A 57 -17.13 0.53 10.25
C ALA A 57 -17.52 0.63 8.76
N LEU A 58 -16.71 1.32 7.94
CA LEU A 58 -16.92 1.38 6.50
C LEU A 58 -16.62 0.03 5.82
N GLU A 59 -15.55 -0.66 6.23
CA GLU A 59 -15.22 -2.02 5.77
C GLU A 59 -16.36 -2.99 6.07
N ASP A 60 -16.85 -3.02 7.31
CA ASP A 60 -17.96 -3.87 7.75
C ASP A 60 -19.22 -3.63 6.93
N TRP A 61 -19.53 -2.37 6.62
CA TRP A 61 -20.68 -2.02 5.79
C TRP A 61 -20.54 -2.52 4.34
N MET A 62 -19.32 -2.60 3.79
CA MET A 62 -19.09 -3.09 2.43
C MET A 62 -19.23 -4.63 2.32
N VAL A 63 -19.06 -5.36 3.42
CA VAL A 63 -19.14 -6.83 3.43
C VAL A 63 -20.54 -7.30 3.04
N GLY A 64 -20.61 -8.28 2.13
CA GLY A 64 -21.85 -8.83 1.58
C GLY A 64 -22.45 -8.02 0.44
N LYS A 65 -21.97 -6.80 0.16
CA LYS A 65 -22.45 -5.95 -0.94
C LYS A 65 -21.73 -6.21 -2.26
N THR A 66 -22.40 -5.93 -3.36
CA THR A 66 -21.79 -5.81 -4.69
C THR A 66 -21.00 -4.50 -4.81
N ILE A 67 -20.12 -4.40 -5.82
CA ILE A 67 -19.40 -3.15 -6.04
C ILE A 67 -20.34 -2.01 -6.43
N ASP A 68 -21.41 -2.30 -7.18
CA ASP A 68 -22.40 -1.28 -7.56
C ASP A 68 -23.13 -0.72 -6.33
N GLU A 69 -23.49 -1.58 -5.37
CA GLU A 69 -24.07 -1.13 -4.09
C GLU A 69 -23.10 -0.29 -3.26
N VAL A 70 -21.81 -0.66 -3.23
CA VAL A 70 -20.79 0.15 -2.54
C VAL A 70 -20.60 1.51 -3.21
N MET A 71 -20.57 1.55 -4.54
CA MET A 71 -20.44 2.81 -5.28
C MET A 71 -21.70 3.67 -5.27
N ALA A 72 -22.84 3.08 -4.91
CA ALA A 72 -24.10 3.78 -4.70
C ALA A 72 -24.25 4.35 -3.27
N LEU A 73 -23.22 4.24 -2.42
CA LEU A 73 -23.21 4.86 -1.09
C LEU A 73 -23.58 6.35 -1.21
N SER A 74 -24.52 6.79 -0.38
CA SER A 74 -24.90 8.20 -0.33
C SER A 74 -23.76 9.04 0.26
N VAL A 75 -23.31 10.04 -0.51
CA VAL A 75 -22.19 10.92 -0.18
C VAL A 75 -22.63 12.37 -0.34
N THR A 76 -22.38 13.17 0.70
CA THR A 76 -22.70 14.58 0.77
C THR A 76 -21.81 15.42 -0.16
N ALA A 77 -22.15 16.69 -0.37
CA ALA A 77 -21.30 17.61 -1.13
C ALA A 77 -19.91 17.80 -0.49
N GLU A 78 -19.84 17.63 0.83
CA GLU A 78 -18.61 17.67 1.61
C GLU A 78 -17.76 16.41 1.42
N GLY A 79 -18.31 15.31 0.88
CA GLY A 79 -17.57 14.07 0.62
C GLY A 79 -17.62 13.06 1.78
N THR A 80 -18.38 13.35 2.83
CA THR A 80 -18.74 12.41 3.91
C THR A 80 -19.99 11.63 3.52
N THR A 81 -20.34 10.59 4.28
CA THR A 81 -21.58 9.83 4.04
C THR A 81 -22.74 10.33 4.91
N ASP A 82 -23.95 10.36 4.34
CA ASP A 82 -25.22 10.56 5.04
C ASP A 82 -26.07 9.28 5.10
N GLU A 83 -25.47 8.13 4.78
CA GLU A 83 -26.09 6.81 4.92
C GLU A 83 -26.47 6.55 6.39
N ALA A 84 -27.72 6.20 6.63
CA ALA A 84 -28.28 6.14 7.98
C ALA A 84 -27.49 5.21 8.90
N ASP A 85 -27.08 4.06 8.37
CA ASP A 85 -26.32 3.03 9.10
C ASP A 85 -24.86 3.44 9.39
N LEU A 86 -24.35 4.49 8.73
CA LEU A 86 -22.96 4.95 8.86
C LEU A 86 -22.82 6.30 9.56
N THR A 87 -23.85 7.15 9.63
CA THR A 87 -23.74 8.50 10.21
C THR A 87 -23.25 8.54 11.67
N SER A 88 -23.46 7.47 12.44
CA SER A 88 -22.98 7.36 13.83
C SER A 88 -21.58 6.76 13.96
N SER A 89 -21.01 6.28 12.87
CA SER A 89 -19.77 5.50 12.86
C SER A 89 -18.72 6.00 11.86
N VAL A 90 -19.09 6.79 10.86
CA VAL A 90 -18.20 7.28 9.80
C VAL A 90 -18.46 8.77 9.55
N THR A 91 -17.44 9.59 9.78
CA THR A 91 -17.44 11.05 9.51
C THR A 91 -16.26 11.49 8.65
N ILE A 92 -15.36 10.56 8.29
CA ILE A 92 -14.30 10.80 7.31
C ILE A 92 -14.87 10.95 5.90
N HIS A 93 -14.09 11.59 5.03
CA HIS A 93 -14.40 11.61 3.60
C HIS A 93 -14.24 10.18 3.04
N VAL A 94 -15.25 9.69 2.33
CA VAL A 94 -15.30 8.29 1.86
C VAL A 94 -14.99 8.12 0.38
N GLY A 95 -15.07 9.20 -0.42
CA GLY A 95 -15.03 9.12 -1.87
C GLY A 95 -13.78 8.43 -2.45
N ASP A 96 -12.59 8.71 -1.93
CA ASP A 96 -11.37 8.07 -2.43
C ASP A 96 -11.23 6.62 -1.97
N TYR A 97 -11.79 6.27 -0.80
CA TYR A 97 -11.87 4.88 -0.34
C TYR A 97 -12.80 4.06 -1.23
N LEU A 98 -13.96 4.60 -1.63
CA LEU A 98 -14.87 3.95 -2.58
C LEU A 98 -14.17 3.68 -3.93
N LYS A 99 -13.44 4.68 -4.47
CA LYS A 99 -12.67 4.52 -5.71
C LYS A 99 -11.56 3.47 -5.56
N ALA A 100 -10.86 3.44 -4.42
CA ALA A 100 -9.82 2.45 -4.16
C ALA A 100 -10.41 1.03 -4.14
N VAL A 101 -11.57 0.83 -3.51
CA VAL A 101 -12.29 -0.45 -3.49
C VAL A 101 -12.78 -0.84 -4.90
N GLN A 102 -13.30 0.12 -5.67
CA GLN A 102 -13.66 -0.12 -7.09
C GLN A 102 -12.45 -0.58 -7.91
N LYS A 103 -11.31 0.10 -7.77
CA LYS A 103 -10.06 -0.32 -8.42
C LYS A 103 -9.62 -1.70 -7.94
N ALA A 104 -9.72 -2.01 -6.65
CA ALA A 104 -9.36 -3.33 -6.11
C ALA A 104 -10.23 -4.44 -6.71
N VAL A 105 -11.54 -4.24 -6.79
CA VAL A 105 -12.48 -5.19 -7.41
C VAL A 105 -12.20 -5.35 -8.91
N ALA A 106 -11.94 -4.25 -9.63
CA ALA A 106 -11.61 -4.30 -11.06
C ALA A 106 -10.28 -5.03 -11.34
N ASN A 107 -9.35 -5.00 -10.38
CA ASN A 107 -8.06 -5.69 -10.47
C ASN A 107 -8.05 -7.07 -9.81
N ALA A 108 -9.19 -7.56 -9.31
CA ALA A 108 -9.29 -8.88 -8.71
C ALA A 108 -8.94 -9.97 -9.72
N LYS A 109 -8.22 -11.01 -9.27
CA LYS A 109 -7.72 -12.10 -10.12
C LYS A 109 -8.02 -13.44 -9.47
N ASP A 110 -8.26 -14.43 -10.31
CA ASP A 110 -8.23 -15.83 -9.89
C ASP A 110 -6.76 -16.28 -9.85
N PHE A 111 -6.30 -16.71 -8.68
CA PHE A 111 -4.94 -17.21 -8.46
C PHE A 111 -4.80 -18.71 -8.76
N GLY A 112 -5.87 -19.37 -9.24
CA GLY A 112 -5.86 -20.77 -9.65
C GLY A 112 -5.85 -21.76 -8.49
N VAL A 113 -6.21 -21.30 -7.28
CA VAL A 113 -6.27 -22.13 -6.08
C VAL A 113 -7.73 -22.34 -5.69
N ALA A 114 -8.16 -23.60 -5.66
CA ALA A 114 -9.48 -23.95 -5.15
C ALA A 114 -9.51 -23.73 -3.63
N VAL A 115 -10.39 -22.84 -3.18
CA VAL A 115 -10.64 -22.61 -1.75
C VAL A 115 -11.98 -23.20 -1.36
N THR A 116 -11.97 -24.13 -0.41
CA THR A 116 -13.17 -24.87 0.04
C THR A 116 -13.70 -24.43 1.39
N GLY A 117 -13.01 -23.52 2.07
CA GLY A 117 -13.34 -23.01 3.40
C GLY A 117 -13.42 -21.48 3.43
N SER A 118 -13.48 -20.93 4.64
CA SER A 118 -13.38 -19.49 4.87
C SER A 118 -11.98 -18.97 4.49
N THR A 119 -11.95 -17.70 4.11
CA THR A 119 -10.70 -16.99 3.77
C THR A 119 -10.57 -15.75 4.61
N LYS A 120 -9.34 -15.41 4.95
CA LYS A 120 -9.00 -14.12 5.55
C LYS A 120 -8.31 -13.24 4.54
N THR A 121 -8.53 -11.93 4.59
CA THR A 121 -7.79 -10.97 3.74
C THR A 121 -7.06 -9.96 4.60
N GLY A 122 -5.84 -9.63 4.22
CA GLY A 122 -5.00 -8.69 4.94
C GLY A 122 -4.24 -7.76 4.01
N LEU A 123 -3.91 -6.58 4.52
CA LEU A 123 -3.12 -5.56 3.84
C LEU A 123 -1.98 -5.13 4.75
N GLY A 124 -0.78 -5.05 4.18
CA GLY A 124 0.42 -4.64 4.89
C GLY A 124 1.24 -3.63 4.11
N HIS A 125 1.79 -2.65 4.84
CA HIS A 125 2.56 -1.55 4.29
C HIS A 125 3.97 -1.50 4.89
N VAL A 126 4.97 -1.17 4.07
CA VAL A 126 6.30 -0.77 4.50
C VAL A 126 6.64 0.54 3.82
N VAL A 127 6.77 1.59 4.62
CA VAL A 127 6.94 2.95 4.13
C VAL A 127 8.36 3.41 4.41
N SER A 128 9.03 3.95 3.39
CA SER A 128 10.40 4.46 3.49
C SER A 128 10.51 5.89 2.97
N LEU A 129 11.22 6.73 3.72
CA LEU A 129 11.61 8.08 3.32
C LEU A 129 13.09 8.16 2.95
N ALA A 130 13.81 7.03 2.96
CA ALA A 130 15.28 6.97 2.94
C ALA A 130 15.91 7.65 1.71
N LYS A 131 15.17 7.79 0.61
CA LYS A 131 15.63 8.47 -0.61
C LYS A 131 15.35 9.96 -0.65
N SER A 132 14.70 10.50 0.37
CA SER A 132 14.53 11.95 0.53
C SER A 132 15.88 12.61 0.77
N LYS A 133 16.09 13.77 0.17
CA LYS A 133 17.35 14.52 0.24
C LYS A 133 17.10 16.02 0.14
N GLY A 134 17.89 16.80 0.88
CA GLY A 134 17.89 18.26 0.75
C GLY A 134 18.48 18.71 -0.58
N ALA A 135 18.13 19.92 -1.00
CA ALA A 135 18.78 20.57 -2.13
C ALA A 135 20.24 20.90 -1.80
N THR A 136 21.10 20.87 -2.81
CA THR A 136 22.48 21.34 -2.73
C THR A 136 22.70 22.47 -3.75
N ALA A 137 23.91 23.02 -3.82
CA ALA A 137 24.24 24.00 -4.85
C ALA A 137 24.13 23.44 -6.28
N ASP A 138 24.32 22.12 -6.45
CA ASP A 138 24.45 21.45 -7.75
C ASP A 138 23.27 20.52 -8.08
N ALA A 139 22.35 20.29 -7.14
CA ALA A 139 21.23 19.37 -7.31
C ALA A 139 19.97 19.80 -6.54
N ALA A 140 18.80 19.60 -7.15
CA ALA A 140 17.53 19.76 -6.47
C ALA A 140 17.35 18.73 -5.34
N GLY A 141 16.63 19.15 -4.31
CA GLY A 141 16.14 18.27 -3.25
C GLY A 141 14.95 17.45 -3.73
N ALA A 142 14.63 16.40 -2.98
CA ALA A 142 13.48 15.54 -3.23
C ALA A 142 12.89 15.05 -1.92
N ALA A 143 11.58 15.18 -1.77
CA ALA A 143 10.79 14.39 -0.84
C ALA A 143 10.33 13.14 -1.56
N GLN A 144 10.94 12.00 -1.22
CA GLN A 144 10.55 10.71 -1.75
C GLN A 144 9.91 9.87 -0.65
N THR A 145 8.72 9.34 -0.94
CA THR A 145 8.05 8.31 -0.14
C THR A 145 7.88 7.08 -1.02
N ASP A 146 8.47 5.97 -0.58
CA ASP A 146 8.25 4.65 -1.15
C ASP A 146 7.29 3.90 -0.20
N ASP A 147 6.06 3.65 -0.62
CA ASP A 147 5.07 2.85 0.11
C ASP A 147 4.93 1.49 -0.58
N VAL A 148 5.51 0.47 0.03
CA VAL A 148 5.42 -0.92 -0.41
C VAL A 148 4.17 -1.55 0.18
N MET A 149 3.30 -2.08 -0.68
CA MET A 149 2.02 -2.66 -0.30
C MET A 149 1.97 -4.14 -0.68
N VAL A 150 1.50 -4.97 0.24
CA VAL A 150 1.18 -6.38 -0.01
C VAL A 150 -0.23 -6.66 0.48
N ALA A 151 -1.09 -7.12 -0.42
CA ALA A 151 -2.40 -7.66 -0.09
C ALA A 151 -2.36 -9.19 -0.19
N VAL A 152 -2.94 -9.88 0.79
CA VAL A 152 -3.00 -11.34 0.82
C VAL A 152 -4.40 -11.86 1.10
N THR A 153 -4.67 -13.05 0.58
CA THR A 153 -5.78 -13.90 1.00
C THR A 153 -5.21 -15.19 1.55
N LEU A 154 -5.67 -15.58 2.74
CA LEU A 154 -5.25 -16.80 3.44
C LEU A 154 -6.39 -17.79 3.51
N ASP A 155 -6.08 -19.08 3.40
CA ASP A 155 -7.01 -20.15 3.76
C ASP A 155 -7.09 -20.37 5.28
N GLU A 156 -7.98 -21.28 5.70
CA GLU A 156 -8.18 -21.63 7.11
C GLU A 156 -6.92 -22.20 7.81
N SER A 157 -5.95 -22.69 7.03
CA SER A 157 -4.66 -23.19 7.52
C SER A 157 -3.57 -22.12 7.56
N GLY A 158 -3.89 -20.88 7.20
CA GLY A 158 -2.92 -19.78 7.14
C GLY A 158 -1.98 -19.85 5.93
N LYS A 159 -2.31 -20.64 4.90
CA LYS A 159 -1.57 -20.64 3.63
C LYS A 159 -2.08 -19.53 2.73
N ILE A 160 -1.15 -18.92 1.99
CA ILE A 160 -1.43 -17.88 1.03
C ILE A 160 -2.14 -18.50 -0.17
N VAL A 161 -3.37 -18.08 -0.45
CA VAL A 161 -4.16 -18.49 -1.62
C VAL A 161 -4.37 -17.34 -2.61
N GLY A 162 -3.98 -16.12 -2.24
CA GLY A 162 -3.89 -14.98 -3.13
C GLY A 162 -2.86 -13.98 -2.60
N ALA A 163 -2.10 -13.34 -3.50
CA ALA A 163 -1.14 -12.30 -3.14
C ALA A 163 -1.00 -11.28 -4.26
N VAL A 164 -0.93 -9.99 -3.90
CA VAL A 164 -0.62 -8.88 -4.81
C VAL A 164 0.43 -8.00 -4.14
N ILE A 165 1.44 -7.60 -4.91
CA ILE A 165 2.52 -6.71 -4.47
C ILE A 165 2.49 -5.47 -5.34
N ASP A 166 2.52 -4.30 -4.72
CA ASP A 166 2.65 -3.02 -5.41
C ASP A 166 3.59 -2.07 -4.63
N THR A 167 4.01 -1.00 -5.28
CA THR A 167 4.75 0.09 -4.62
C THR A 167 4.31 1.42 -5.21
N ALA A 168 3.85 2.33 -4.36
CA ALA A 168 3.74 3.74 -4.72
C ALA A 168 5.10 4.40 -4.44
N GLN A 169 5.75 4.92 -5.49
CA GLN A 169 6.99 5.68 -5.36
C GLN A 169 6.68 7.13 -5.74
N VAL A 170 6.46 7.96 -4.73
CA VAL A 170 6.08 9.36 -4.90
C VAL A 170 7.29 10.25 -4.67
N VAL A 171 7.59 11.10 -5.65
CA VAL A 171 8.72 12.03 -5.60
C VAL A 171 8.24 13.47 -5.84
N ILE A 172 8.40 14.32 -4.82
CA ILE A 172 8.13 15.76 -4.89
C ILE A 172 9.47 16.50 -4.87
N ASN A 173 9.81 17.17 -5.96
CA ASN A 173 11.07 17.91 -6.09
C ASN A 173 10.98 19.28 -5.44
N VAL A 174 12.09 19.69 -4.82
CA VAL A 174 12.23 20.97 -4.12
C VAL A 174 13.51 21.65 -4.58
N ASP A 175 13.47 22.95 -4.89
CA ASP A 175 14.66 23.71 -5.29
C ASP A 175 15.49 24.19 -4.08
N ALA A 176 16.62 24.86 -4.36
CA ALA A 176 17.51 25.39 -3.33
C ALA A 176 16.90 26.53 -2.47
N ASN A 177 15.75 27.08 -2.87
CA ASN A 177 15.00 28.07 -2.11
C ASN A 177 13.85 27.44 -1.31
N GLY A 178 13.72 26.10 -1.32
CA GLY A 178 12.63 25.40 -0.66
C GLY A 178 11.31 25.42 -1.45
N ALA A 179 11.30 25.86 -2.71
CA ALA A 179 10.09 25.87 -3.54
C ALA A 179 9.86 24.49 -4.17
N ILE A 180 8.59 24.04 -4.16
CA ILE A 180 8.19 22.81 -4.85
C ILE A 180 8.24 23.05 -6.37
N THR A 181 8.89 22.15 -7.09
CA THR A 181 9.03 22.21 -8.56
C THR A 181 8.30 21.09 -9.29
N SER A 182 7.85 20.06 -8.59
CA SER A 182 6.95 19.05 -9.16
C SER A 182 5.56 19.63 -9.43
N ASP A 183 4.90 19.13 -10.49
CA ASP A 183 3.48 19.37 -10.71
C ASP A 183 2.64 18.59 -9.69
N LEU A 184 2.01 19.31 -8.77
CA LEU A 184 1.17 18.74 -7.71
C LEU A 184 -0.21 18.29 -8.21
N SER A 185 -0.56 18.62 -9.45
CA SER A 185 -1.80 18.16 -10.08
C SER A 185 -1.60 16.87 -10.90
N ALA A 186 -0.34 16.45 -11.10
CA ALA A 186 -0.03 15.24 -11.84
C ALA A 186 -0.60 14.01 -11.13
N GLU A 187 -1.17 13.09 -11.91
CA GLU A 187 -1.64 11.81 -11.39
C GLU A 187 -0.46 11.00 -10.86
N LEU A 188 -0.53 10.64 -9.58
CA LEU A 188 0.44 9.75 -8.94
C LEU A 188 -0.01 8.30 -9.16
N LYS A 189 0.85 7.51 -9.81
CA LYS A 189 0.59 6.11 -10.13
C LYS A 189 1.51 5.19 -9.35
N THR A 190 1.00 4.03 -8.95
CA THR A 190 1.83 2.95 -8.42
C THR A 190 2.68 2.32 -9.52
N LYS A 191 3.66 1.49 -9.15
CA LYS A 191 4.49 0.78 -10.14
C LYS A 191 3.67 -0.20 -10.98
N VAL A 192 2.63 -0.83 -10.43
CA VAL A 192 1.70 -1.65 -11.23
C VAL A 192 0.91 -0.78 -12.20
N GLU A 193 0.36 0.36 -11.77
CA GLU A 193 -0.39 1.28 -12.63
C GLU A 193 0.47 1.91 -13.74
N LEU A 194 1.76 2.11 -13.49
CA LEU A 194 2.73 2.55 -14.50
C LEU A 194 3.01 1.48 -15.54
N GLY A 195 3.00 0.20 -15.17
CA GLY A 195 3.33 -0.90 -16.09
C GLY A 195 4.68 -0.69 -16.78
N ASP A 196 4.71 -0.77 -18.10
CA ASP A 196 5.92 -0.53 -18.91
C ASP A 196 6.45 0.91 -18.83
N ALA A 197 5.62 1.89 -18.41
CA ALA A 197 6.06 3.27 -18.25
C ALA A 197 7.01 3.44 -17.05
N TYR A 198 7.06 2.49 -16.12
CA TYR A 198 8.05 2.50 -15.04
C TYR A 198 9.49 2.33 -15.58
N GLY A 199 9.67 1.56 -16.65
CA GLY A 199 10.91 1.51 -17.42
C GLY A 199 12.04 0.67 -16.84
N MET A 200 11.78 -0.22 -15.88
CA MET A 200 12.79 -1.09 -15.28
C MET A 200 13.30 -2.15 -16.27
N LYS A 201 12.55 -2.48 -17.32
CA LYS A 201 12.93 -3.51 -18.31
C LYS A 201 14.31 -3.28 -18.91
N LYS A 202 14.70 -2.01 -19.09
CA LYS A 202 16.01 -1.62 -19.66
C LYS A 202 17.18 -1.87 -18.71
N ALA A 203 16.94 -1.78 -17.40
CA ALA A 203 17.93 -2.03 -16.36
C ALA A 203 17.90 -3.47 -15.83
N SER A 204 16.83 -4.21 -16.15
CA SER A 204 16.60 -5.59 -15.71
C SER A 204 17.46 -6.56 -16.52
N GLY A 205 18.40 -7.24 -15.86
CA GLY A 205 19.25 -8.26 -16.49
C GLY A 205 18.48 -9.48 -17.01
N ILE A 206 17.22 -9.67 -16.57
CA ILE A 206 16.31 -10.72 -17.02
C ILE A 206 15.27 -10.21 -18.04
N GLY A 207 15.35 -8.94 -18.47
CA GLY A 207 14.46 -8.37 -19.47
C GLY A 207 12.99 -8.27 -19.06
N LYS A 208 12.71 -8.28 -17.75
CA LYS A 208 11.36 -8.13 -17.18
C LYS A 208 11.15 -6.79 -16.52
N GLU A 209 9.95 -6.23 -16.68
CA GLU A 209 9.51 -5.06 -15.93
C GLU A 209 9.29 -5.35 -14.44
N TRP A 210 9.20 -4.28 -13.64
CA TRP A 210 8.96 -4.40 -12.20
C TRP A 210 7.67 -5.17 -11.89
N TYR A 211 6.56 -4.85 -12.56
CA TYR A 211 5.27 -5.49 -12.28
C TYR A 211 5.26 -6.98 -12.65
N GLU A 212 6.02 -7.39 -13.68
CA GLU A 212 6.17 -8.80 -14.07
C GLU A 212 6.92 -9.59 -13.00
N GLN A 213 7.97 -8.99 -12.42
CA GLN A 213 8.74 -9.59 -11.33
C GLN A 213 7.94 -9.64 -10.03
N ALA A 214 7.22 -8.57 -9.68
CA ALA A 214 6.35 -8.53 -8.51
C ALA A 214 5.24 -9.59 -8.60
N ALA A 215 4.63 -9.77 -9.78
CA ALA A 215 3.65 -10.82 -10.04
C ALA A 215 4.27 -12.23 -9.93
N ALA A 216 5.49 -12.44 -10.42
CA ALA A 216 6.18 -13.73 -10.30
C ALA A 216 6.49 -14.07 -8.83
N LEU A 217 6.93 -13.08 -8.04
CA LEU A 217 7.14 -13.24 -6.60
C LEU A 217 5.83 -13.55 -5.87
N ALA A 218 4.75 -12.82 -6.16
CA ALA A 218 3.44 -13.07 -5.57
C ALA A 218 2.90 -14.47 -5.90
N GLN A 219 3.08 -14.92 -7.15
CA GLN A 219 2.69 -16.27 -7.56
C GLN A 219 3.49 -17.36 -6.82
N TRP A 220 4.77 -17.11 -6.57
CA TRP A 220 5.61 -18.05 -5.81
C TRP A 220 5.16 -18.21 -4.36
N MET A 221 4.58 -17.17 -3.75
CA MET A 221 4.05 -17.21 -2.38
C MET A 221 2.82 -18.12 -2.25
N ILE A 222 2.09 -18.36 -3.34
CA ILE A 222 0.87 -19.17 -3.32
C ILE A 222 1.14 -20.61 -2.82
N GLY A 223 0.30 -21.09 -1.91
CA GLY A 223 0.38 -22.39 -1.25
C GLY A 223 1.32 -22.46 -0.04
N LYS A 224 2.08 -21.38 0.22
CA LYS A 224 3.04 -21.28 1.32
C LYS A 224 2.46 -20.56 2.53
N THR A 225 3.04 -20.79 3.69
CA THR A 225 2.81 -19.96 4.89
C THR A 225 3.71 -18.73 4.85
N VAL A 226 3.40 -17.74 5.70
CA VAL A 226 4.25 -16.54 5.86
C VAL A 226 5.67 -16.88 6.30
N ASP A 227 5.84 -17.91 7.15
CA ASP A 227 7.14 -18.35 7.64
C ASP A 227 7.97 -19.02 6.53
N GLU A 228 7.33 -19.81 5.68
CA GLU A 228 7.99 -20.40 4.50
C GLU A 228 8.46 -19.32 3.53
N VAL A 229 7.67 -18.25 3.34
CA VAL A 229 8.08 -17.11 2.50
C VAL A 229 9.19 -16.28 3.17
N ALA A 230 9.08 -16.02 4.47
CA ALA A 230 10.09 -15.28 5.22
C ALA A 230 11.43 -16.03 5.32
N GLY A 231 11.39 -17.37 5.26
CA GLY A 231 12.55 -18.24 5.18
C GLY A 231 13.19 -18.35 3.80
N MET A 232 12.73 -17.59 2.80
CA MET A 232 13.28 -17.57 1.44
C MET A 232 14.80 -17.38 1.46
N LYS A 233 15.51 -18.20 0.70
CA LYS A 233 16.94 -18.01 0.47
C LYS A 233 17.18 -16.73 -0.31
N LEU A 234 18.05 -15.87 0.20
CA LEU A 234 18.49 -14.65 -0.47
C LEU A 234 19.95 -14.74 -0.91
N SER A 235 20.31 -13.98 -1.95
CA SER A 235 21.69 -13.65 -2.28
C SER A 235 22.28 -12.68 -1.25
N ASP A 236 23.60 -12.46 -1.30
CA ASP A 236 24.26 -11.41 -0.50
C ASP A 236 23.69 -10.01 -0.81
N GLU A 237 23.24 -9.79 -2.05
CA GLU A 237 22.55 -8.56 -2.47
C GLU A 237 21.07 -8.51 -2.03
N GLY A 238 20.53 -9.46 -1.25
CA GLY A 238 19.13 -9.43 -0.80
C GLY A 238 18.07 -9.65 -1.88
N THR A 239 18.45 -10.24 -3.02
CA THR A 239 17.54 -10.72 -4.07
C THR A 239 17.23 -12.21 -3.88
N PRO A 240 16.13 -12.77 -4.43
CA PRO A 240 15.81 -14.18 -4.28
C PRO A 240 16.88 -15.09 -4.86
N ALA A 241 17.32 -16.07 -4.08
CA ALA A 241 18.23 -17.15 -4.49
C ALA A 241 17.52 -18.51 -4.58
N GLU A 242 16.18 -18.51 -4.59
CA GLU A 242 15.36 -19.67 -4.88
C GLU A 242 15.46 -20.03 -6.37
N ALA A 243 15.62 -21.32 -6.66
CA ALA A 243 15.89 -21.79 -8.02
C ALA A 243 14.79 -21.37 -9.02
N ASP A 244 13.54 -21.34 -8.58
CA ASP A 244 12.37 -20.94 -9.36
C ASP A 244 12.19 -19.42 -9.49
N LEU A 245 12.91 -18.61 -8.70
CA LEU A 245 12.86 -17.14 -8.75
C LEU A 245 14.07 -16.48 -9.40
N THR A 246 15.24 -17.10 -9.40
CA THR A 246 16.49 -16.48 -9.90
C THR A 246 16.44 -15.96 -11.35
N SER A 247 15.57 -16.55 -12.19
CA SER A 247 15.38 -16.12 -13.59
C SER A 247 14.19 -15.17 -13.79
N THR A 248 13.41 -14.92 -12.75
CA THR A 248 12.14 -14.18 -12.84
C THR A 248 12.03 -13.00 -11.89
N VAL A 249 12.87 -12.92 -10.86
CA VAL A 249 12.87 -11.85 -9.85
C VAL A 249 14.31 -11.48 -9.51
N THR A 250 14.71 -10.25 -9.85
CA THR A 250 16.04 -9.69 -9.53
C THR A 250 15.96 -8.45 -8.63
N MET A 251 14.76 -8.10 -8.16
CA MET A 251 14.58 -7.02 -7.20
C MET A 251 14.85 -7.49 -5.77
N HIS A 252 15.30 -6.57 -4.91
CA HIS A 252 15.35 -6.81 -3.47
C HIS A 252 13.94 -7.09 -2.95
N VAL A 253 13.81 -8.11 -2.08
CA VAL A 253 12.49 -8.58 -1.61
C VAL A 253 12.23 -8.35 -0.12
N GLY A 254 13.22 -7.85 0.62
CA GLY A 254 13.13 -7.70 2.08
C GLY A 254 11.90 -6.91 2.53
N ASP A 255 11.60 -5.78 1.88
CA ASP A 255 10.42 -4.98 2.26
C ASP A 255 9.10 -5.58 1.79
N TYR A 256 9.08 -6.35 0.70
CA TYR A 256 7.88 -7.13 0.32
C TYR A 256 7.60 -8.26 1.33
N ILE A 257 8.63 -8.92 1.86
CA ILE A 257 8.49 -9.95 2.90
C ILE A 257 7.97 -9.32 4.20
N LYS A 258 8.51 -8.16 4.61
CA LYS A 258 8.00 -7.44 5.79
C LYS A 258 6.54 -6.98 5.61
N ALA A 259 6.20 -6.43 4.45
CA ALA A 259 4.83 -6.03 4.14
C ALA A 259 3.89 -7.24 4.12
N LEU A 260 4.33 -8.39 3.60
CA LEU A 260 3.61 -9.66 3.67
C LEU A 260 3.36 -10.09 5.12
N GLN A 261 4.38 -10.03 5.98
CA GLN A 261 4.23 -10.37 7.41
C GLN A 261 3.18 -9.50 8.09
N LYS A 262 3.19 -8.18 7.83
CA LYS A 262 2.15 -7.26 8.31
C LYS A 262 0.78 -7.61 7.74
N ALA A 263 0.70 -7.90 6.44
CA ALA A 263 -0.55 -8.27 5.79
C ALA A 263 -1.17 -9.52 6.42
N VAL A 264 -0.36 -10.55 6.70
CA VAL A 264 -0.80 -11.77 7.38
C VAL A 264 -1.21 -11.51 8.82
N ALA A 265 -0.48 -10.68 9.56
CA ALA A 265 -0.84 -10.30 10.93
C ALA A 265 -2.16 -9.51 11.00
N ASN A 266 -2.45 -8.72 9.96
CA ASN A 266 -3.66 -7.91 9.84
C ASN A 266 -4.84 -8.66 9.20
N ALA A 267 -4.67 -9.94 8.84
CA ALA A 267 -5.71 -10.69 8.14
C ALA A 267 -6.81 -11.18 9.10
N ASP A 268 -8.06 -10.91 8.76
CA ASP A 268 -9.25 -11.34 9.51
C ASP A 268 -10.30 -12.05 8.66
#